data_AF-X1I6I0-F1
#
_entry.id   AF-X1I6I0-F1
#
_cell.length_a   1.000
_cell.length_b   1.000
_cell.length_c   1.000
_cell.angle_alpha   90.00
_cell.angle_beta   90.00
_cell.angle_gamma   90.00
#
_symmetry.space_group_name_H-M   'P 1'
#
loop_
_entity.id
_entity.type
_entity.pdbx_description
1 polymer ?
#
loop_
_entity_poly.entity_id
_entity_poly.type
_entity_poly.pdbx_seq_one_letter_code
_entity_poly.pdbx_strand_id
1 'polypeptide(L)'
;MTERGFEPLSSQLGIPGTSYRLQLGLINEKWAVRMLKGKNILDSYVFKDEDVEGDFPNQNLIVGWVLRTVAIPNINPHQVMKTTQALTKQAVKKKAQKKEVVPLSDTKEVELDKVPESELKRQEYQKY
;
A
#
# COMPACT_ATOMS: atom_id res chain seq x y z
N MET A 1 -17.37 -2.12 -3.20
CA MET A 1 -16.83 -0.77 -2.95
C MET A 1 -15.33 -0.87 -3.05
N THR A 2 -14.68 -0.14 -3.95
CA THR A 2 -13.22 -0.12 -3.99
C THR A 2 -12.71 0.74 -2.84
N GLU A 3 -11.93 0.17 -1.93
CA GLU A 3 -11.46 0.92 -0.77
C GLU A 3 -10.58 2.09 -1.22
N ARG A 4 -10.97 3.31 -0.81
CA ARG A 4 -10.16 4.52 -0.99
C ARG A 4 -8.94 4.39 -0.09
N GLY A 5 -7.74 4.61 -0.63
CA GLY A 5 -6.49 4.50 0.13
C GLY A 5 -5.60 3.31 -0.22
N PHE A 6 -5.84 2.62 -1.34
CA PHE A 6 -4.92 1.57 -1.82
C PHE A 6 -3.57 2.15 -2.25
N GLU A 7 -2.52 1.82 -1.51
CA GLU A 7 -1.13 2.17 -1.83
C GLU A 7 -0.46 1.04 -2.64
N PRO A 8 -0.18 1.23 -3.94
CA PRO A 8 0.38 0.17 -4.76
C PRO A 8 1.85 -0.10 -4.44
N LEU A 9 2.14 -1.33 -4.01
CA LEU A 9 3.50 -1.82 -3.78
C LEU A 9 4.05 -2.64 -4.96
N SER A 10 3.19 -3.09 -5.87
CA SER A 10 3.59 -3.76 -7.10
C SER A 10 3.03 -3.07 -8.34
N SER A 11 3.56 -3.43 -9.51
CA SER A 11 2.87 -3.15 -10.78
C SER A 11 1.59 -3.98 -10.90
N GLN A 12 0.78 -3.67 -11.92
CA GLN A 12 -0.37 -4.50 -12.29
C GLN A 12 0.09 -5.59 -13.24
N LEU A 13 -0.08 -6.86 -12.88
CA LEU A 13 0.36 -8.00 -13.70
C LEU A 13 -0.84 -8.84 -14.13
N GLY A 14 -0.90 -9.16 -15.42
CA GLY A 14 -1.98 -9.98 -15.99
C GLY A 14 -1.82 -11.44 -15.63
N ILE A 15 -2.94 -12.10 -15.31
CA ILE A 15 -2.97 -13.55 -15.13
C ILE A 15 -3.02 -14.19 -16.54
N PRO A 16 -2.02 -14.99 -16.93
CA PRO A 16 -1.98 -15.61 -18.25
C PRO A 16 -3.25 -16.40 -18.58
N GLY A 17 -3.72 -16.28 -19.83
CA GLY A 17 -4.95 -16.91 -20.29
C GLY A 17 -6.24 -16.19 -19.86
N THR A 18 -6.12 -15.01 -19.24
CA THR A 18 -7.28 -14.25 -18.77
C THR A 18 -7.13 -12.74 -19.06
N SER A 19 -8.24 -12.00 -18.99
CA SER A 19 -8.24 -10.52 -19.07
C SER A 19 -8.06 -9.84 -17.71
N TYR A 20 -7.80 -10.61 -16.66
CA TYR A 20 -7.69 -10.11 -15.29
C TYR A 20 -6.25 -9.75 -14.96
N ARG A 21 -6.10 -8.72 -14.14
CA ARG A 21 -4.83 -8.28 -13.59
C ARG A 21 -4.88 -8.27 -12.07
N LEU A 22 -3.75 -8.54 -11.44
CA LEU A 22 -3.56 -8.47 -10.00
C LEU A 22 -2.58 -7.35 -9.67
N GLN A 23 -2.78 -6.77 -8.49
CA GLN A 23 -1.87 -5.80 -7.92
C GLN A 23 -1.86 -5.94 -6.40
N LEU A 24 -0.67 -5.90 -5.81
CA LEU A 24 -0.45 -5.92 -4.37
C LEU A 24 -0.15 -4.51 -3.86
N GLY A 25 -0.59 -4.25 -2.64
CA GLY A 25 -0.45 -2.95 -2.00
C GLY A 25 -0.76 -3.02 -0.53
N LEU A 26 -0.93 -1.83 0.06
CA LEU A 26 -1.40 -1.65 1.42
C LEU A 26 -2.72 -0.89 1.42
N ILE A 27 -3.59 -1.19 2.36
CA ILE A 27 -4.72 -0.35 2.76
C ILE A 27 -4.66 -0.25 4.27
N ASN A 28 -4.62 0.98 4.80
CA ASN A 28 -4.48 1.23 6.25
C ASN A 28 -3.33 0.42 6.86
N GLU A 29 -2.16 0.46 6.21
CA GLU A 29 -0.94 -0.27 6.58
C GLU A 29 -1.02 -1.80 6.53
N LYS A 30 -2.19 -2.37 6.27
CA LYS A 30 -2.41 -3.80 6.11
C LYS A 30 -2.20 -4.24 4.66
N TRP A 31 -1.69 -5.44 4.48
CA TRP A 31 -1.53 -6.01 3.15
C TRP A 31 -2.88 -6.12 2.45
N ALA A 32 -2.89 -5.75 1.17
CA ALA A 32 -4.07 -5.85 0.34
C ALA A 32 -3.72 -6.36 -1.06
N VAL A 33 -4.62 -7.16 -1.63
CA VAL A 33 -4.61 -7.53 -3.04
C VAL A 33 -5.83 -6.94 -3.72
N ARG A 34 -5.65 -6.40 -4.92
CA ARG A 34 -6.75 -5.97 -5.78
C ARG A 34 -6.70 -6.69 -7.10
N MET A 35 -7.87 -6.91 -7.65
CA MET A 35 -8.02 -7.49 -8.97
C MET A 35 -8.75 -6.52 -9.89
N LEU A 36 -8.25 -6.42 -11.11
CA LEU A 36 -8.71 -5.49 -12.12
C LEU A 36 -9.11 -6.24 -13.39
N LYS A 37 -10.03 -5.66 -14.15
CA LYS A 37 -10.35 -6.05 -15.52
C LYS A 37 -10.49 -4.78 -16.36
N GLY A 38 -9.60 -4.62 -17.34
CA GLY A 38 -9.46 -3.34 -18.03
C GLY A 38 -9.15 -2.22 -17.03
N LYS A 39 -9.88 -1.10 -17.12
CA LYS A 39 -9.71 0.04 -16.19
C LYS A 39 -10.46 -0.13 -14.87
N ASN A 40 -11.31 -1.16 -14.76
CA ASN A 40 -12.19 -1.34 -13.62
C ASN A 40 -11.53 -2.18 -12.54
N ILE A 41 -11.74 -1.79 -11.29
CA ILE A 41 -11.35 -2.56 -10.12
C ILE A 41 -12.56 -3.41 -9.77
N LEU A 42 -12.38 -4.73 -9.86
CA LEU A 42 -13.48 -5.66 -9.63
C LEU A 42 -13.69 -5.93 -8.16
N ASP A 43 -12.60 -6.20 -7.46
CA ASP A 43 -12.64 -6.48 -6.03
C ASP A 43 -11.27 -6.24 -5.38
N SER A 44 -11.26 -6.17 -4.05
CA SER A 44 -10.06 -6.03 -3.23
C SER A 44 -10.22 -6.80 -1.93
N TYR A 45 -9.12 -7.38 -1.45
CA TYR A 45 -9.08 -8.10 -0.19
C TYR A 45 -7.97 -7.55 0.68
N VAL A 46 -8.32 -7.19 1.90
CA VAL A 46 -7.39 -6.77 2.95
C VAL A 46 -7.13 -7.98 3.84
N PHE A 47 -5.86 -8.36 3.93
CA PHE A 47 -5.43 -9.46 4.78
C PHE A 47 -5.51 -9.06 6.24
N LYS A 48 -6.00 -9.97 7.07
CA LYS A 48 -5.96 -9.80 8.52
C LYS A 48 -4.56 -10.11 9.03
N ASP A 49 -4.27 -9.69 10.26
CA ASP A 49 -2.95 -9.90 10.86
C ASP A 49 -2.65 -11.40 11.06
N GLU A 50 -3.69 -12.23 11.27
CA GLU A 50 -3.60 -13.70 11.31
C GLU A 50 -3.24 -14.36 9.98
N ASP A 51 -3.49 -13.69 8.84
CA ASP A 51 -3.17 -14.19 7.50
C ASP A 51 -1.70 -13.93 7.11
N VAL A 52 -0.96 -13.18 7.95
CA VAL A 52 0.41 -12.72 7.72
C VAL A 52 1.40 -13.58 8.50
N GLU A 53 2.14 -14.41 7.78
CA GLU A 53 3.25 -15.19 8.34
C GLU A 53 4.56 -14.41 8.11
N GLY A 54 5.11 -13.83 9.17
CA GLY A 54 6.30 -12.97 9.11
C GLY A 54 5.98 -11.58 8.55
N ASP A 55 6.56 -11.22 7.39
CA ASP A 55 6.43 -9.88 6.80
C ASP A 55 5.38 -9.79 5.67
N PHE A 56 4.84 -10.92 5.21
CA PHE A 56 3.99 -11.00 4.02
C PHE A 56 2.86 -12.04 4.19
N PRO A 57 1.64 -11.81 3.65
CA PRO A 57 0.54 -12.75 3.73
C PRO A 57 0.84 -14.08 3.05
N ASN A 58 0.23 -15.15 3.54
CA ASN A 58 0.35 -16.47 2.94
C ASN A 58 -0.09 -16.43 1.46
N GLN A 59 0.82 -16.76 0.53
CA GLN A 59 0.56 -16.65 -0.91
C GLN A 59 -0.59 -17.55 -1.37
N ASN A 60 -0.82 -18.68 -0.68
CA ASN A 60 -1.93 -19.57 -1.00
C ASN A 60 -3.28 -18.91 -0.71
N LEU A 61 -3.36 -18.00 0.26
CA LEU A 61 -4.57 -17.22 0.53
C LEU A 61 -4.88 -16.24 -0.60
N ILE A 62 -3.85 -15.59 -1.17
CA ILE A 62 -4.01 -14.73 -2.35
C ILE A 62 -4.55 -15.54 -3.51
N VAL A 63 -3.93 -16.68 -3.83
CA VAL A 63 -4.38 -17.55 -4.93
C VAL A 63 -5.80 -18.05 -4.68
N GLY A 64 -6.10 -18.52 -3.47
CA GLY A 64 -7.43 -18.98 -3.09
C GLY A 64 -8.49 -17.89 -3.20
N TRP A 65 -8.18 -16.66 -2.79
CA TRP A 65 -9.06 -15.51 -2.98
C TRP A 65 -9.31 -15.26 -4.47
N VAL A 66 -8.27 -15.18 -5.31
CA VAL A 66 -8.40 -14.96 -6.76
C VAL A 66 -9.31 -16.00 -7.43
N LEU A 67 -9.17 -17.28 -7.04
CA LEU A 67 -9.99 -18.37 -7.57
C LEU A 67 -11.46 -18.30 -7.12
N ARG A 68 -11.76 -17.66 -5.98
CA ARG A 68 -13.13 -17.49 -5.44
C ARG A 68 -13.81 -16.21 -5.91
N THR A 69 -13.06 -15.12 -6.05
CA THR A 69 -13.61 -13.78 -6.33
C THR A 69 -14.27 -13.70 -7.69
N VAL A 70 -13.78 -14.47 -8.66
CA VAL A 70 -14.36 -14.49 -10.00
C VAL A 70 -14.51 -15.92 -10.44
N ALA A 71 -15.71 -16.25 -10.90
CA ALA A 71 -15.95 -17.43 -11.70
C ALA A 71 -15.24 -17.27 -13.07
N ILE A 72 -13.90 -17.37 -13.09
CA ILE A 72 -13.11 -17.38 -14.32
C ILE A 72 -13.11 -18.82 -14.80
N PRO A 73 -13.84 -19.15 -15.87
CA PRO A 73 -13.80 -20.50 -16.41
C PRO A 73 -12.36 -20.83 -16.82
N ASN A 74 -11.91 -22.04 -16.47
CA ASN A 74 -10.60 -22.60 -16.87
C ASN A 74 -9.38 -21.79 -16.42
N ILE A 75 -9.46 -21.04 -15.32
CA ILE A 75 -8.27 -20.40 -14.73
C ILE A 75 -7.28 -21.46 -14.24
N ASN A 76 -6.01 -21.34 -14.65
CA ASN A 76 -4.97 -22.26 -14.22
C ASN A 76 -4.34 -21.77 -12.89
N PRO A 77 -4.50 -22.51 -11.77
CA PRO A 77 -3.95 -22.11 -10.47
C PRO A 77 -2.44 -21.88 -10.47
N HIS A 78 -1.68 -22.63 -11.27
CA HIS A 78 -0.23 -22.44 -11.39
C HIS A 78 0.14 -21.09 -12.02
N GLN A 79 -0.67 -20.60 -12.95
CA GLN A 79 -0.44 -19.30 -13.57
C GLN A 79 -0.77 -18.15 -12.61
N VAL A 80 -1.82 -18.32 -11.80
CA VAL A 80 -2.14 -17.39 -10.70
C VAL A 80 -1.02 -17.37 -9.67
N MET A 81 -0.50 -18.55 -9.31
CA MET A 81 0.62 -18.67 -8.38
C MET A 81 1.89 -17.96 -8.90
N LYS A 82 2.28 -18.22 -10.16
CA LYS A 82 3.44 -17.54 -10.79
C LYS A 82 3.29 -16.02 -10.77
N THR A 83 2.10 -15.53 -11.12
CA THR A 83 1.76 -14.11 -11.07
C THR A 83 1.90 -13.56 -9.66
N THR A 84 1.34 -14.25 -8.68
CA THR A 84 1.39 -13.89 -7.25
C THR A 84 2.84 -13.80 -6.77
N GLN A 85 3.66 -14.82 -7.03
CA GLN A 85 5.08 -14.86 -6.66
C GLN A 85 5.88 -13.68 -7.26
N ALA A 86 5.63 -13.34 -8.52
CA ALA A 86 6.29 -12.20 -9.17
C ALA A 86 5.89 -10.87 -8.51
N LEU A 87 4.61 -10.68 -8.19
CA LEU A 87 4.10 -9.51 -7.50
C LEU A 87 4.63 -9.41 -6.06
N THR A 88 4.69 -10.53 -5.34
CA THR A 88 5.24 -10.61 -3.98
C THR A 88 6.68 -10.13 -3.94
N LYS A 89 7.53 -10.60 -4.87
CA LYS A 89 8.94 -10.16 -4.95
C LYS A 89 9.06 -8.64 -5.13
N GLN A 90 8.21 -8.04 -5.97
CA GLN A 90 8.19 -6.59 -6.15
C GLN A 90 7.70 -5.86 -4.89
N ALA A 91 6.61 -6.33 -4.31
CA ALA A 91 5.96 -5.67 -3.19
C ALA A 91 6.80 -5.70 -1.92
N VAL A 92 7.42 -6.84 -1.61
CA VAL A 92 8.34 -6.98 -0.46
C VAL A 92 9.57 -6.10 -0.65
N LYS A 93 10.18 -6.11 -1.85
CA LYS A 93 11.33 -5.23 -2.16
C LYS A 93 10.97 -3.76 -2.00
N LYS A 94 9.82 -3.32 -2.50
CA LYS A 94 9.37 -1.92 -2.40
C LYS A 94 9.01 -1.53 -0.96
N LYS A 95 8.43 -2.45 -0.18
CA LYS A 95 8.17 -2.23 1.26
C LYS A 95 9.47 -2.10 2.06
N ALA A 96 10.47 -2.94 1.79
CA ALA A 96 11.79 -2.84 2.41
C ALA A 96 12.48 -1.51 2.06
N GLN A 97 12.46 -1.10 0.79
CA GLN A 97 12.97 0.21 0.38
C GLN A 97 12.21 1.36 1.05
N LYS A 98 10.88 1.28 1.16
CA LYS A 98 10.10 2.29 1.91
C LYS A 98 10.54 2.36 3.39
N LYS A 99 10.89 1.23 4.03
CA LYS A 99 11.42 1.20 5.40
C LYS A 99 12.85 1.76 5.49
N GLU A 100 13.72 1.45 4.52
CA GLU A 100 15.11 1.95 4.47
C GLU A 100 15.21 3.44 4.13
N VAL A 101 14.27 3.98 3.34
CA VAL A 101 14.14 5.41 3.04
C VAL A 101 13.53 6.20 4.22
N VAL A 102 13.31 5.54 5.37
CA VAL A 102 13.18 6.20 6.68
C VAL A 102 14.51 6.13 7.44
N PRO A 103 15.64 6.71 6.98
CA PRO A 103 16.82 6.81 7.81
C PRO A 103 16.66 7.99 8.77
N LEU A 104 16.53 7.70 10.07
CA LEU A 104 17.03 8.50 11.21
C LEU A 104 17.13 10.04 10.98
N SER A 105 16.04 10.70 10.61
CA SER A 105 16.02 12.15 10.37
C SER A 105 15.03 12.89 11.27
N ASP A 106 14.70 12.33 12.43
CA ASP A 106 13.98 13.05 13.50
C ASP A 106 14.64 12.83 14.88
N THR A 107 15.97 12.79 14.92
CA THR A 107 16.73 13.43 16.01
C THR A 107 17.38 14.68 15.44
N LYS A 108 16.55 15.63 15.01
CA LYS A 108 16.91 17.03 15.22
C LYS A 108 16.16 17.44 16.46
N GLU A 109 16.89 17.57 17.57
CA GLU A 109 16.55 18.57 18.56
C GLU A 109 16.19 19.84 17.78
N VAL A 110 14.91 20.19 17.81
CA VAL A 110 14.50 21.53 17.43
C VAL A 110 15.07 22.40 18.53
N GLU A 111 16.31 22.87 18.35
CA GLU A 111 16.74 24.11 18.98
C GLU A 111 15.69 25.13 18.55
N LEU A 112 14.80 25.45 19.48
CA LEU A 112 13.83 26.53 19.36
C LEU A 112 14.64 27.77 19.00
N ASP A 113 14.52 28.20 17.74
CA ASP A 113 15.09 29.46 17.28
C ASP A 113 14.61 30.55 18.24
N LYS A 114 15.60 31.13 18.92
CA LYS A 114 15.41 32.16 19.93
C LYS A 114 14.68 33.32 19.25
N VAL A 115 13.44 33.55 19.64
CA VAL A 115 12.60 34.63 19.10
C VAL A 115 13.40 35.94 19.14
N PRO A 116 13.61 36.63 18.01
CA PRO A 116 14.27 37.93 18.03
C PRO A 116 13.41 38.93 18.83
N GLU A 117 13.94 39.44 19.95
CA GLU A 117 13.32 40.50 20.76
C GLU A 117 13.41 41.86 20.06
N SER A 118 12.83 42.00 18.87
CA SER A 118 12.66 43.33 18.28
C SER A 118 11.31 43.48 17.61
N GLU A 119 10.63 44.54 18.04
CA GLU A 119 9.37 45.10 17.53
C GLU A 119 8.05 44.59 18.12
N LEU A 120 7.98 44.48 19.46
CA LEU A 120 6.76 44.88 20.16
C LEU A 120 6.61 46.41 20.09
N LYS A 121 6.17 46.94 18.95
CA LYS A 121 5.63 48.30 18.89
C LYS A 121 4.35 48.34 19.72
N ARG A 122 4.45 48.82 20.95
CA ARG A 122 3.32 49.32 21.76
C ARG A 122 2.51 50.28 20.87
N GLN A 123 1.26 49.94 20.57
CA GLN A 123 0.30 50.96 20.16
C GLN A 123 -0.02 51.80 21.39
N GLU A 124 0.39 53.06 21.36
CA GLU A 124 -0.04 54.02 22.37
C GLU A 124 -1.54 54.26 22.29
N TYR A 125 -2.13 54.25 23.47
CA TYR A 125 -3.52 54.53 23.76
C TYR A 125 -3.79 56.03 23.54
N GLN A 126 -4.67 56.40 22.59
CA GLN A 126 -5.22 57.77 22.52
C GLN A 126 -6.70 57.76 22.90
N LYS A 127 -7.00 58.38 24.04
CA LYS A 127 -8.34 58.85 24.43
C LYS A 127 -8.65 60.14 23.69
N TYR A 128 -9.86 60.26 23.17
CA TYR A 128 -10.57 61.52 22.98
C TYR A 128 -11.94 61.42 23.64
#